data_AF-A0A957MEG5-F1
#
_entry.id   AF-A0A957MEG5-F1
#
_cell.length_a   1.000
_cell.length_b   1.000
_cell.length_c   1.000
_cell.angle_alpha   90.00
_cell.angle_beta   90.00
_cell.angle_gamma   90.00
#
_symmetry.space_group_name_H-M   'P 1'
#
loop_
_entity.id
_entity.type
_entity.pdbx_description
1 polymer ?
#
loop_
_entity_poly.entity_id
_entity_poly.type
_entity_poly.pdbx_seq_one_letter_code
_entity_poly.pdbx_strand_id
1 'polypeptide(L)'
;EIKQLIISKVGNFAIDLPDASVMVQLSGTFGSRQEEAQRLGRILRPKRDDQMAHFYTLVSRDTQDQEFSANRQLFLTEQGYQYIILYDDEVAEYEPRRLA
;
A
#
# COMPACT_ATOMS: atom_id res chain seq x y z
N GLU A 1 -4.36 23.06 6.05
CA GLU A 1 -3.55 22.02 5.40
C GLU A 1 -4.36 20.73 5.32
N ILE A 2 -4.40 20.07 4.16
CA ILE A 2 -5.17 18.83 3.96
C ILE A 2 -4.28 17.64 4.31
N LYS A 3 -4.69 16.84 5.30
CA LYS A 3 -3.89 15.70 5.81
C LYS A 3 -4.24 14.36 5.15
N GLN A 4 -5.43 14.27 4.56
CA GLN A 4 -6.00 13.03 4.03
C GLN A 4 -6.64 13.32 2.69
N LEU A 5 -6.39 12.46 1.71
CA LEU A 5 -6.97 12.53 0.38
C LEU A 5 -7.54 11.16 0.04
N ILE A 6 -8.80 11.15 -0.42
CA ILE A 6 -9.44 9.96 -0.94
C ILE A 6 -9.58 10.15 -2.44
N ILE A 7 -9.03 9.20 -3.20
CA ILE A 7 -9.08 9.20 -4.65
C ILE A 7 -9.66 7.87 -5.15
N SER A 8 -10.32 7.92 -6.30
CA SER A 8 -10.73 6.72 -7.02
C SER A 8 -9.58 6.19 -7.88
N LYS A 9 -9.86 5.23 -8.76
CA LYS A 9 -8.93 4.76 -9.80
C LYS A 9 -8.37 5.87 -10.70
N VAL A 10 -8.99 7.05 -10.71
CA VAL A 10 -8.46 8.24 -11.39
C VAL A 10 -7.04 8.59 -10.90
N GLY A 11 -6.71 8.27 -9.64
CA GLY A 11 -5.36 8.42 -9.10
C GLY A 11 -4.27 7.53 -9.72
N ASN A 12 -4.64 6.56 -10.54
CA ASN A 12 -3.67 5.71 -11.25
C ASN A 12 -3.12 6.35 -12.53
N PHE A 13 -3.80 7.39 -13.05
CA PHE A 13 -3.33 8.11 -14.23
C PHE A 13 -2.24 9.13 -13.86
N ALA A 14 -1.68 9.81 -14.86
CA ALA A 14 -0.66 10.84 -14.69
C ALA A 14 -1.21 12.13 -14.04
N ILE A 15 -1.69 11.99 -12.81
CA ILE A 15 -2.13 13.08 -11.94
C ILE A 15 -1.04 13.28 -10.88
N ASP A 16 -0.68 14.52 -10.64
CA ASP A 16 0.25 14.86 -9.58
C ASP A 16 -0.46 14.72 -8.23
N LEU A 17 -0.08 13.67 -7.51
CA LEU A 17 -0.49 13.43 -6.13
C LEU A 17 0.58 13.97 -5.19
N PRO A 18 0.19 14.58 -4.05
CA PRO A 18 1.16 14.97 -3.05
C PRO A 18 1.87 13.73 -2.50
N ASP A 19 3.11 13.89 -2.05
CA ASP A 19 3.80 12.85 -1.29
C ASP A 19 2.93 12.42 -0.08
N ALA A 20 3.03 11.16 0.33
CA ALA A 20 2.35 10.61 1.50
C ALA A 20 3.27 9.64 2.25
N SER A 21 3.18 9.61 3.58
CA SER A 21 3.87 8.58 4.38
C SER A 21 3.02 7.32 4.58
N VAL A 22 1.72 7.41 4.32
CA VAL A 22 0.78 6.28 4.45
C VAL A 22 -0.13 6.27 3.24
N MET A 23 -0.28 5.10 2.63
CA MET A 23 -1.26 4.84 1.57
C MET A 23 -2.09 3.61 1.91
N VAL A 24 -3.41 3.70 1.70
CA VAL A 24 -4.36 2.60 1.91
C VAL A 24 -5.08 2.32 0.60
N GLN A 25 -5.04 1.08 0.13
CA GLN A 25 -5.80 0.60 -1.01
C GLN A 25 -6.94 -0.29 -0.55
N LEU A 26 -8.16 0.04 -0.94
CA LEU A 26 -9.37 -0.70 -0.56
C LEU A 26 -9.72 -1.82 -1.54
N SER A 27 -9.43 -1.64 -2.82
CA SER A 27 -9.64 -2.65 -3.86
C SER A 27 -8.52 -2.58 -4.88
N GLY A 28 -7.90 -3.73 -5.13
CA GLY A 28 -6.96 -3.91 -6.23
C GLY A 28 -7.67 -4.60 -7.38
N THR A 29 -7.70 -3.98 -8.56
CA THR A 29 -8.05 -4.72 -9.77
C THR A 29 -6.81 -5.35 -10.38
N PHE A 30 -6.98 -6.52 -10.97
CA PHE A 30 -5.97 -7.12 -11.83
C PHE A 30 -5.61 -6.15 -12.97
N GLY A 31 -4.36 -5.71 -13.02
CA GLY A 31 -3.89 -4.81 -14.07
C GLY A 31 -2.66 -4.02 -13.66
N SER A 32 -1.50 -4.44 -14.20
CA SER A 32 -0.17 -3.84 -14.10
C SER A 32 0.43 -3.73 -12.68
N ARG A 33 0.93 -4.86 -12.17
CA ARG A 33 1.71 -4.93 -10.90
C ARG A 33 2.91 -3.96 -10.92
N GLN A 34 3.53 -3.79 -12.09
CA GLN A 34 4.63 -2.85 -12.30
C GLN A 34 4.19 -1.39 -12.16
N GLU A 35 3.01 -1.03 -12.67
CA GLU A 35 2.44 0.31 -12.48
C GLU A 35 2.13 0.58 -11.00
N GLU A 36 1.67 -0.43 -10.26
CA GLU A 36 1.43 -0.32 -8.82
C GLU A 36 2.73 -0.06 -8.04
N ALA A 37 3.79 -0.84 -8.26
CA ALA A 37 5.08 -0.58 -7.60
C ALA A 37 5.69 0.77 -8.00
N GLN A 38 5.55 1.17 -9.26
CA GLN A 38 6.02 2.48 -9.71
C GLN A 38 5.22 3.62 -9.04
N ARG A 39 3.89 3.47 -8.93
CA ARG A 39 3.01 4.43 -8.24
C ARG A 39 3.36 4.53 -6.76
N LEU A 40 3.56 3.39 -6.10
CA LEU A 40 4.03 3.32 -4.71
C LEU A 40 5.32 4.13 -4.53
N GLY A 41 6.33 3.90 -5.37
CA GLY A 41 7.62 4.62 -5.28
C GLY A 41 7.54 6.12 -5.56
N ARG A 42 6.51 6.59 -6.27
CA ARG A 42 6.30 8.02 -6.52
C ARG A 42 5.56 8.74 -5.39
N ILE A 43 4.57 8.08 -4.79
CA ILE A 43 3.69 8.67 -3.78
C ILE A 43 4.29 8.51 -2.38
N LEU A 44 4.82 7.34 -2.06
CA LEU A 44 5.26 7.02 -0.70
C LEU A 44 6.63 7.64 -0.42
N ARG A 45 6.65 8.63 0.48
CA ARG A 45 7.88 9.22 1.01
C ARG A 45 7.81 9.31 2.53
N PRO A 46 8.92 9.00 3.24
CA PRO A 46 9.08 9.35 4.64
C PRO A 46 8.86 10.86 4.82
N LYS A 47 7.99 11.27 5.75
CA LYS A 47 7.64 12.70 5.93
C LYS A 47 8.24 13.35 7.17
N ARG A 48 8.71 12.58 8.17
CA ARG A 48 9.25 13.08 9.44
C ARG A 48 10.26 12.10 10.05
N ASP A 49 11.12 12.62 10.92
CA ASP A 49 12.10 11.91 11.76
C ASP A 49 11.62 10.50 12.06
N ASP A 50 12.33 9.56 11.45
CA ASP A 50 12.26 8.14 11.75
C ASP A 50 10.93 7.41 11.45
N GLN A 51 10.06 7.95 10.60
CA GLN A 51 8.86 7.22 10.16
C GLN A 51 9.02 6.60 8.78
N MET A 52 8.97 5.26 8.73
CA MET A 52 8.87 4.50 7.48
C MET A 52 7.61 4.91 6.72
N ALA A 53 7.67 4.82 5.39
CA ALA A 53 6.47 4.92 4.58
C ALA A 53 5.75 3.56 4.57
N HIS A 54 4.43 3.58 4.77
CA HIS A 54 3.62 2.36 4.86
C HIS A 54 2.58 2.29 3.75
N PHE A 55 2.46 1.10 3.18
CA PHE A 55 1.41 0.75 2.23
C PHE A 55 0.53 -0.35 2.83
N TYR A 56 -0.77 -0.07 2.93
CA TYR A 56 -1.78 -1.02 3.39
C TYR A 56 -2.71 -1.39 2.23
N THR A 57 -3.05 -2.68 2.13
CA THR A 57 -4.11 -3.19 1.27
C THR A 57 -5.14 -3.90 2.14
N LEU A 58 -6.42 -3.58 1.96
CA LEU A 58 -7.49 -4.39 2.53
C LEU A 58 -7.77 -5.56 1.59
N VAL A 59 -8.00 -6.73 2.17
CA VAL A 59 -8.24 -7.98 1.43
C VAL A 59 -9.44 -8.65 2.06
N SER A 60 -10.49 -8.84 1.27
CA SER A 60 -11.68 -9.56 1.73
C SER A 60 -11.39 -11.05 1.75
N ARG A 61 -11.56 -11.71 2.91
CA ARG A 61 -11.40 -13.16 3.05
C ARG A 61 -12.45 -13.88 2.19
N ASP A 62 -12.08 -15.01 1.59
CA ASP A 62 -12.95 -15.86 0.77
C ASP A 62 -13.51 -15.14 -0.48
N THR A 63 -12.78 -14.17 -1.02
CA THR A 63 -13.10 -13.52 -2.30
C THR A 63 -11.89 -13.55 -3.24
N GLN A 64 -12.11 -13.14 -4.49
CA GLN A 64 -11.05 -12.98 -5.49
C GLN A 64 -9.93 -12.02 -5.04
N ASP A 65 -10.17 -11.14 -4.06
CA ASP A 65 -9.15 -10.25 -3.50
C ASP A 65 -7.95 -11.02 -2.93
N GLN A 66 -8.16 -12.24 -2.42
CA GLN A 66 -7.08 -13.07 -1.89
C GLN A 66 -6.10 -13.51 -2.99
N GLU A 67 -6.61 -13.90 -4.16
CA GLU A 67 -5.77 -14.25 -5.31
C GLU A 67 -4.97 -13.04 -5.80
N PHE A 68 -5.59 -11.86 -5.83
CA PHE A 68 -4.92 -10.62 -6.19
C PHE A 68 -3.84 -10.23 -5.17
N SER A 69 -4.13 -10.41 -3.87
CA SER A 69 -3.18 -10.16 -2.78
C SER A 69 -1.97 -11.08 -2.85
N ALA A 70 -2.16 -12.39 -3.09
CA ALA A 70 -1.05 -13.34 -3.21
C ALA A 70 -0.11 -12.99 -4.36
N ASN A 71 -0.68 -12.61 -5.50
CA ASN A 71 0.09 -12.13 -6.66
C ASN A 71 0.85 -10.83 -6.37
N ARG A 72 0.24 -9.89 -5.64
CA ARG A 72 0.87 -8.64 -5.20
C ARG A 72 2.02 -8.90 -4.23
N GLN A 73 1.80 -9.76 -3.24
CA GLN A 73 2.81 -10.16 -2.27
C GLN A 73 4.05 -10.66 -3.00
N LEU A 74 3.90 -11.65 -3.90
CA LEU A 74 5.01 -12.20 -4.67
C LEU A 74 5.78 -11.09 -5.38
N PHE A 75 5.07 -10.26 -6.15
CA PHE A 75 5.70 -9.18 -6.92
C PHE A 75 6.42 -8.14 -6.05
N LEU A 76 5.79 -7.65 -4.98
CA LEU A 76 6.41 -6.64 -4.11
C LEU A 76 7.62 -7.22 -3.36
N THR A 77 7.56 -8.48 -2.92
CA THR A 77 8.71 -9.15 -2.31
C THR A 77 9.87 -9.33 -3.28
N GLU A 78 9.60 -9.65 -4.55
CA GLU A 78 10.62 -9.71 -5.61
C GLU A 78 11.29 -8.35 -5.86
N GLN A 79 10.57 -7.25 -5.68
CA GLN A 79 11.12 -5.89 -5.76
C GLN A 79 11.83 -5.44 -4.46
N GLY A 80 11.92 -6.31 -3.45
CA GLY A 80 12.61 -6.05 -2.18
C GLY A 80 11.77 -5.35 -1.10
N TYR A 81 10.47 -5.19 -1.31
CA TYR A 81 9.58 -4.65 -0.27
C TYR A 81 9.34 -5.68 0.83
N GLN A 82 9.35 -5.22 2.08
CA GLN A 82 8.84 -6.01 3.19
C GLN A 82 7.33 -6.10 3.12
N TYR A 83 6.80 -7.31 3.27
CA TYR A 83 5.36 -7.58 3.19
C TYR A 83 4.93 -8.37 4.42
N ILE A 84 3.87 -7.89 5.08
CA ILE A 84 3.29 -8.50 6.27
C ILE A 84 1.81 -8.72 5.98
N ILE A 85 1.32 -9.91 6.30
CA ILE A 85 -0.10 -10.23 6.28
C ILE A 85 -0.57 -10.20 7.73
N LEU A 86 -1.66 -9.48 7.98
CA LEU A 86 -2.32 -9.43 9.26
C LEU A 86 -3.76 -9.92 9.07
N TYR A 87 -4.17 -10.87 9.91
CA TYR A 87 -5.56 -11.25 10.07
C TYR A 87 -6.28 -10.33 11.06
N ASP A 88 -7.61 -10.43 11.10
CA ASP A 88 -8.49 -9.52 11.83
C ASP A 88 -8.16 -9.44 13.33
N ASP A 89 -7.77 -10.56 13.92
CA ASP A 89 -7.33 -10.69 15.32
C ASP A 89 -5.95 -10.09 15.59
N GLU A 90 -5.10 -9.96 14.57
CA GLU A 90 -3.72 -9.46 14.70
C GLU A 90 -3.63 -7.93 14.52
N VAL A 91 -4.60 -7.31 13.82
CA VAL A 91 -4.53 -5.87 13.47
C VAL A 91 -4.47 -4.97 14.71
N ALA A 92 -5.23 -5.30 15.75
CA ALA A 92 -5.33 -4.46 16.95
C ALA A 92 -4.01 -4.37 17.74
N GLU A 93 -3.18 -5.41 17.67
CA GLU A 93 -1.93 -5.52 18.41
C GLU A 93 -0.70 -5.15 17.57
N TYR A 94 -0.88 -4.94 16.26
CA TYR A 94 0.22 -4.67 15.35
C TYR A 94 0.77 -3.25 15.51
N GLU A 95 2.07 -3.16 15.84
CA GLU A 95 2.82 -1.91 15.85
C GLU A 95 3.66 -1.74 14.57
N PRO A 96 3.37 -0.74 13.72
CA PRO A 96 4.16 -0.49 12.52
C PRO A 96 5.60 -0.10 12.86
N ARG A 97 6.55 -0.71 12.14
CA ARG A 97 7.98 -0.44 12.29
C ARG A 97 8.30 1.03 12.00
N ARG A 98 9.10 1.64 12.87
CA ARG A 98 9.71 2.97 12.68
C ARG A 98 11.14 2.80 12.15
N LEU A 99 11.65 3.78 11.40
CA LEU A 99 13.10 3.89 11.17
C LEU A 99 13.76 4.04 12.56
N ALA A 100 14.96 3.49 12.72
CA ALA A 100 15.70 3.54 13.97
C ALA A 100 16.53 4.82 14.06
#